data_AF-A0A077FIP2-F1
#
_entry.id   AF-A0A077FIP2-F1
#
_cell.length_a   1.000
_cell.length_b   1.000
_cell.length_c   1.000
_cell.angle_alpha   90.00
_cell.angle_beta   90.00
_cell.angle_gamma   90.00
#
_symmetry.space_group_name_H-M   'P 1'
#
loop_
_entity.id
_entity.type
_entity.pdbx_description
1 polymer ?
#
loop_
_entity_poly.entity_id
_entity_poly.type
_entity_poly.pdbx_seq_one_letter_code
_entity_poly.pdbx_strand_id
1 'polypeptide(L)'
;MPVPSLSQSLMVNLDYYDGHQSLLAKGAYETLGTASKVESFQKQGKIPLSDFLNYFLIHRSVSPDYASYIERLNYLDTASTWLNGVLDLNGSINWRPGSKGLQENVGEAVSLSVASSLFGLTAADWETIPEQKGTRAHPTFDFERTLVGITAQNAVVQIEAKGSFVRDNTVDQSAVKAHARNISKKKSKITNIGAAYKHPATAMYGMIVSIDPTNEAKCADSTPSGHPVRSHLARHSRAIWPPVPRPSGRAVGAQRRRGGIVSPGWLASSISASVCALIHPSD
;
A
#
# COMPACT_ATOMS: atom_id res chain seq x y z
N MET A 1 23.52 18.93 9.05
CA MET A 1 22.60 18.67 7.92
C MET A 1 21.19 18.94 8.43
N PRO A 2 20.35 19.71 7.72
CA PRO A 2 18.97 19.94 8.12
C PRO A 2 18.16 18.64 8.10
N VAL A 3 17.18 18.52 9.01
CA VAL A 3 16.23 17.39 9.04
C VAL A 3 15.37 17.46 7.77
N PRO A 4 15.16 16.35 7.03
CA PRO A 4 14.37 16.38 5.82
C PRO A 4 12.89 16.70 6.10
N SER A 5 12.24 17.44 5.20
CA SER A 5 10.81 17.76 5.36
C SER A 5 9.96 16.50 5.24
N LEU A 6 9.07 16.24 6.20
CA LEU A 6 8.14 15.10 6.15
C LEU A 6 7.19 15.10 4.93
N SER A 7 7.05 16.25 4.25
CA SER A 7 6.28 16.37 3.01
C SER A 7 7.04 15.91 1.76
N GLN A 8 8.32 15.56 1.88
CA GLN A 8 9.12 15.14 0.75
C GLN A 8 8.81 13.69 0.34
N SER A 9 9.23 13.32 -0.88
CA SER A 9 9.20 11.95 -1.37
C SER A 9 10.62 11.42 -1.58
N LEU A 10 10.77 10.11 -1.46
CA LEU A 10 12.00 9.38 -1.74
C LEU A 10 11.81 8.60 -3.04
N MET A 11 12.84 8.63 -3.88
CA MET A 11 12.92 7.87 -5.12
C MET A 11 13.25 6.42 -4.83
N VAL A 12 12.50 5.51 -5.44
CA VAL A 12 12.69 4.08 -5.39
C VAL A 12 12.44 3.51 -6.79
N ASN A 13 13.43 2.80 -7.31
CA ASN A 13 13.29 2.06 -8.55
C ASN A 13 12.65 0.70 -8.25
N LEU A 14 11.40 0.50 -8.71
CA LEU A 14 10.70 -0.78 -8.64
C LEU A 14 10.94 -1.57 -9.93
N ASP A 15 11.60 -2.72 -9.82
CA ASP A 15 11.86 -3.62 -10.95
C ASP A 15 11.27 -5.00 -10.72
N TYR A 16 11.09 -5.76 -11.80
CA TYR A 16 10.79 -7.18 -11.71
C TYR A 16 12.06 -7.97 -11.40
N TYR A 17 11.99 -8.90 -10.46
CA TYR A 17 13.07 -9.86 -10.27
C TYR A 17 13.05 -10.88 -11.42
N ASP A 18 14.16 -11.06 -12.13
CA ASP A 18 14.43 -12.20 -13.05
C ASP A 18 13.24 -12.61 -13.95
N GLY A 19 12.69 -11.66 -14.72
CA GLY A 19 11.61 -11.94 -15.67
C GLY A 19 10.23 -12.26 -15.07
N HIS A 20 10.05 -12.01 -13.77
CA HIS A 20 8.78 -12.27 -13.07
C HIS A 20 7.59 -11.42 -13.55
N GLN A 21 7.79 -10.44 -14.44
CA GLN A 21 6.73 -9.61 -15.00
C GLN A 21 5.54 -10.43 -15.54
N SER A 22 5.83 -11.49 -16.29
CA SER A 22 4.80 -12.34 -16.91
C SER A 22 3.92 -13.09 -15.90
N LEU A 23 4.35 -13.18 -14.64
CA LEU A 23 3.62 -13.84 -13.56
C LEU A 23 2.54 -12.94 -12.98
N LEU A 24 2.71 -11.62 -13.06
CA LEU A 24 1.73 -10.65 -12.56
C LEU A 24 0.49 -10.55 -13.45
N ALA A 25 0.58 -11.02 -14.69
CA ALA A 25 -0.52 -11.07 -15.65
C ALA A 25 -1.34 -12.37 -15.56
N LYS A 26 -1.26 -13.12 -14.45
CA LYS A 26 -1.94 -14.40 -14.29
C LYS A 26 -2.68 -14.50 -12.95
N GLY A 27 -3.86 -15.11 -12.95
CA GLY A 27 -4.56 -15.56 -11.75
C GLY A 27 -4.91 -14.43 -10.78
N ALA A 28 -4.55 -14.60 -9.50
CA ALA A 28 -4.88 -13.62 -8.47
C ALA A 28 -4.21 -12.25 -8.71
N TYR A 29 -3.00 -12.22 -9.28
CA TYR A 29 -2.29 -10.98 -9.57
C TYR A 29 -2.96 -10.19 -10.71
N GLU A 30 -3.45 -10.90 -11.73
CA GLU A 30 -4.25 -10.32 -12.81
C GLU A 30 -5.54 -9.71 -12.25
N THR A 31 -6.25 -10.46 -11.40
CA THR A 31 -7.48 -9.98 -10.74
C THR A 31 -7.23 -8.73 -9.89
N LEU A 32 -6.05 -8.63 -9.27
CA LEU A 32 -5.65 -7.46 -8.49
C LEU A 32 -5.09 -6.32 -9.35
N GLY A 33 -4.96 -6.50 -10.67
CA GLY A 33 -4.39 -5.50 -11.58
C GLY A 33 -2.94 -5.16 -11.27
N THR A 34 -2.17 -6.13 -10.73
CA THR A 34 -0.83 -5.86 -10.19
C THR A 34 0.13 -5.33 -11.25
N ALA A 35 0.14 -5.91 -12.46
CA ALA A 35 1.05 -5.47 -13.53
C ALA A 35 0.88 -3.96 -13.83
N SER A 36 -0.35 -3.50 -14.03
CA SER A 36 -0.63 -2.08 -14.30
C SER A 36 -0.28 -1.16 -13.13
N LYS A 37 -0.41 -1.66 -11.89
CA LYS A 37 0.02 -0.93 -10.68
C LYS A 37 1.53 -0.78 -10.62
N VAL A 38 2.28 -1.85 -10.91
CA VAL A 38 3.75 -1.80 -10.98
C VAL A 38 4.21 -0.85 -12.07
N GLU A 39 3.65 -0.93 -13.27
CA GLU A 39 3.95 0.00 -14.37
C GLU A 39 3.63 1.46 -14.01
N SER A 40 2.52 1.69 -13.30
CA SER A 40 2.14 3.04 -12.84
C SER A 40 3.13 3.56 -11.79
N PHE A 41 3.57 2.70 -10.88
CA PHE A 41 4.58 3.06 -9.89
C PHE A 41 5.93 3.33 -10.57
N GLN A 42 6.37 2.50 -11.51
CA GLN A 42 7.64 2.68 -12.25
C GLN A 42 7.75 4.05 -12.93
N LYS A 43 6.63 4.63 -13.39
CA LYS A 43 6.61 5.98 -13.98
C LYS A 43 6.84 7.10 -12.97
N GLN A 44 6.46 6.90 -11.70
CA GLN A 44 6.55 7.92 -10.65
C GLN A 44 7.77 7.71 -9.74
N GLY A 45 8.03 6.45 -9.37
CA GLY A 45 9.16 5.99 -8.58
C GLY A 45 9.24 6.59 -7.19
N LYS A 46 8.11 6.96 -6.58
CA LYS A 46 8.10 7.80 -5.37
C LYS A 46 7.33 7.17 -4.22
N ILE A 47 7.91 7.24 -3.03
CA ILE A 47 7.25 6.96 -1.76
C ILE A 47 7.31 8.19 -0.84
N PRO A 48 6.27 8.50 -0.04
CA PRO A 48 6.34 9.57 0.94
C PRO A 48 7.38 9.26 2.04
N LEU A 49 8.18 10.25 2.44
CA LEU A 49 9.13 10.08 3.55
C LEU A 49 8.39 9.71 4.84
N SER A 50 7.24 10.33 5.10
CA SER A 50 6.42 10.07 6.28
C SER A 50 5.96 8.61 6.37
N ASP A 51 5.58 7.99 5.24
CA ASP A 51 5.20 6.58 5.19
C ASP A 51 6.41 5.68 5.45
N PHE A 52 7.56 5.97 4.83
CA PHE A 52 8.81 5.27 5.08
C PHE A 52 9.19 5.29 6.57
N LEU A 53 9.18 6.47 7.19
CA LEU A 53 9.52 6.62 8.61
C LEU A 53 8.50 5.93 9.52
N ASN A 54 7.21 5.94 9.17
CA ASN A 54 6.19 5.25 9.94
C ASN A 54 6.38 3.73 9.90
N TYR A 55 6.65 3.17 8.71
CA TYR A 55 6.94 1.75 8.58
C TYR A 55 8.27 1.34 9.20
N PHE A 56 9.28 2.22 9.21
CA PHE A 56 10.52 1.97 9.96
C PHE A 56 10.26 1.77 11.47
N LEU A 57 9.21 2.39 12.00
CA LEU A 57 8.79 2.27 13.39
C LEU A 57 7.84 1.09 13.65
N ILE A 58 7.46 0.29 12.64
CA ILE A 58 6.39 -0.72 12.78
C ILE A 58 6.67 -1.78 13.85
N HIS A 59 7.93 -2.17 14.03
CA HIS A 59 8.34 -3.15 15.06
C HIS A 59 8.31 -2.60 16.48
N ARG A 60 8.16 -1.29 16.65
CA ARG A 60 7.96 -0.68 17.97
C ARG A 60 6.52 -0.72 18.44
N SER A 61 5.59 -1.21 17.63
CA SER A 61 4.15 -1.31 17.92
C SER A 61 3.78 -2.08 19.18
N VAL A 62 4.71 -2.87 19.75
CA VAL A 62 4.54 -3.48 21.09
C VAL A 62 4.50 -2.45 22.21
N SER A 63 5.06 -1.26 22.00
CA SER A 63 4.95 -0.13 22.90
C SER A 63 3.66 0.64 22.58
N PRO A 64 2.84 1.00 23.59
CA PRO A 64 1.63 1.80 23.38
C PRO A 64 1.89 3.09 22.61
N ASP A 65 3.06 3.70 22.80
CA ASP A 65 3.47 4.94 22.12
C ASP A 65 3.67 4.79 20.60
N TYR A 66 3.62 3.58 20.07
CA TYR A 66 3.82 3.27 18.65
C TYR A 66 2.75 2.32 18.10
N ALA A 67 1.71 1.99 18.88
CA ALA A 67 0.78 0.92 18.55
C ALA A 67 -0.03 1.22 17.28
N SER A 68 -0.46 2.47 17.13
CA SER A 68 -1.24 2.96 15.99
C SER A 68 -0.43 3.85 15.05
N TYR A 69 -0.97 4.08 13.86
CA TYR A 69 -0.43 5.05 12.91
C TYR A 69 -0.28 6.44 13.52
N ILE A 70 -1.32 6.94 14.20
CA ILE A 70 -1.35 8.28 14.80
C ILE A 70 -0.30 8.41 15.90
N GLU A 71 -0.12 7.38 16.72
CA GLU A 71 0.91 7.38 17.75
C GLU A 71 2.32 7.43 17.13
N ARG A 72 2.59 6.61 16.09
CA ARG A 72 3.86 6.65 15.35
C ARG A 72 4.12 7.99 14.66
N LEU A 73 3.08 8.74 14.26
CA LEU A 73 3.26 10.08 13.67
C LEU A 73 4.00 11.04 14.61
N ASN A 74 3.79 10.91 15.93
CA ASN A 74 4.44 11.75 16.93
C ASN A 74 5.95 11.48 17.05
N TYR A 75 6.44 10.38 16.46
CA TYR A 75 7.82 9.95 16.53
C TYR A 75 8.55 9.99 15.18
N LEU A 76 7.95 10.54 14.12
CA LEU A 76 8.62 10.60 12.81
C LEU A 76 9.90 11.45 12.85
N ASP A 77 9.89 12.57 13.58
CA ASP A 77 11.10 13.41 13.75
C ASP A 77 12.20 12.65 14.51
N THR A 78 11.80 11.86 15.51
CA THR A 78 12.72 10.99 16.25
C THR A 78 13.29 9.89 15.34
N ALA A 79 12.45 9.23 14.55
CA ALA A 79 12.88 8.23 13.57
C ALA A 79 13.84 8.83 12.54
N SER A 80 13.50 10.02 12.01
CA SER A 80 14.36 10.76 11.11
C SER A 80 15.69 11.09 11.75
N THR A 81 15.71 11.45 13.04
CA THR A 81 16.94 11.73 13.79
C THR A 81 17.77 10.47 14.01
N TRP A 82 17.16 9.30 14.26
CA TRP A 82 17.90 8.03 14.36
C TRP A 82 18.54 7.60 13.05
N LEU A 83 17.84 7.85 11.94
CA LEU A 83 18.35 7.55 10.61
C LEU A 83 19.37 8.60 10.12
N ASN A 84 19.37 9.78 10.73
CA ASN A 84 20.33 10.84 10.45
C ASN A 84 21.76 10.36 10.79
N GLY A 85 22.64 10.35 9.79
CA GLY A 85 24.02 9.91 9.92
C GLY A 85 24.28 8.45 9.52
N VAL A 86 23.24 7.61 9.48
CA VAL A 86 23.35 6.22 8.98
C VAL A 86 22.74 6.04 7.60
N LEU A 87 21.77 6.89 7.22
CA LEU A 87 21.23 6.97 5.88
C LEU A 87 21.38 8.39 5.32
N ASP A 88 21.50 8.50 4.00
CA ASP A 88 21.14 9.70 3.25
C ASP A 88 19.70 9.54 2.75
N LEU A 89 18.85 10.50 3.09
CA LEU A 89 17.43 10.55 2.72
C LEU A 89 17.13 11.76 1.80
N ASN A 90 18.15 12.28 1.12
CA ASN A 90 18.01 13.39 0.18
C ASN A 90 17.62 12.87 -1.22
N GLY A 91 16.32 12.80 -1.47
CA GLY A 91 15.78 12.38 -2.77
C GLY A 91 15.72 10.88 -3.00
N SER A 92 16.54 10.06 -2.33
CA SER A 92 16.49 8.58 -2.34
C SER A 92 16.83 8.04 -0.94
N ILE A 93 16.97 6.71 -0.79
CA ILE A 93 17.56 6.08 0.39
C ILE A 93 18.94 5.54 0.02
N ASN A 94 19.98 6.06 0.64
CA ASN A 94 21.36 5.56 0.49
C ASN A 94 21.98 5.28 1.86
N TRP A 95 22.72 4.18 1.99
CA TRP A 95 23.34 3.86 3.27
C TRP A 95 24.69 4.56 3.44
N ARG A 96 25.02 4.93 4.69
CA ARG A 96 26.30 5.51 5.10
C ARG A 96 27.09 4.53 5.98
N PRO A 97 28.42 4.63 6.06
CA PRO A 97 29.22 3.81 6.98
C PRO A 97 28.63 3.82 8.40
N GLY A 98 28.56 2.65 9.04
CA GLY A 98 27.95 2.49 10.37
C GLY A 98 26.47 2.08 10.39
N SER A 99 25.83 1.96 9.22
CA SER A 99 24.43 1.55 9.06
C SER A 99 24.14 0.04 9.24
N LYS A 100 25.15 -0.75 9.62
CA LYS A 100 25.04 -2.20 9.75
C LYS A 100 24.00 -2.56 10.82
N GLY A 101 23.10 -3.49 10.50
CA GLY A 101 22.02 -3.94 11.38
C GLY A 101 20.67 -3.32 11.07
N LEU A 102 20.61 -2.29 10.22
CA LEU A 102 19.35 -1.63 9.85
C LEU A 102 18.75 -2.14 8.54
N GLN A 103 19.45 -3.04 7.84
CA GLN A 103 19.09 -3.43 6.47
C GLN A 103 17.68 -3.99 6.37
N GLU A 104 17.30 -4.84 7.33
CA GLU A 104 15.99 -5.49 7.36
C GLU A 104 14.87 -4.47 7.56
N ASN A 105 14.91 -3.71 8.66
CA ASN A 105 13.92 -2.68 8.97
C ASN A 105 13.78 -1.62 7.86
N VAL A 106 14.90 -1.20 7.26
CA VAL A 106 14.88 -0.23 6.15
C VAL A 106 14.28 -0.85 4.88
N GLY A 107 14.63 -2.10 4.58
CA GLY A 107 14.06 -2.82 3.44
C GLY A 107 12.56 -3.09 3.59
N GLU A 108 12.10 -3.42 4.79
CA GLU A 108 10.68 -3.53 5.11
C GLU A 108 9.96 -2.19 4.95
N ALA A 109 10.52 -1.11 5.49
CA ALA A 109 9.94 0.22 5.36
C ALA A 109 9.75 0.63 3.90
N VAL A 110 10.77 0.41 3.05
CA VAL A 110 10.66 0.65 1.60
C VAL A 110 9.63 -0.29 0.97
N SER A 111 9.67 -1.58 1.26
CA SER A 111 8.75 -2.58 0.68
C SER A 111 7.29 -2.26 0.97
N LEU A 112 6.97 -1.91 2.22
CA LEU A 112 5.62 -1.55 2.65
C LEU A 112 5.17 -0.21 2.07
N SER A 113 6.09 0.75 1.92
CA SER A 113 5.78 2.03 1.27
C SER A 113 5.45 1.83 -0.22
N VAL A 114 6.25 1.03 -0.93
CA VAL A 114 5.97 0.67 -2.34
C VAL A 114 4.66 -0.08 -2.44
N ALA A 115 4.44 -1.13 -1.63
CA ALA A 115 3.21 -1.90 -1.63
C ALA A 115 1.98 -1.02 -1.33
N SER A 116 2.11 -0.07 -0.40
CA SER A 116 1.04 0.88 -0.11
C SER A 116 0.68 1.72 -1.33
N SER A 117 1.69 2.22 -2.05
CA SER A 117 1.47 2.95 -3.29
C SER A 117 0.81 2.10 -4.38
N LEU A 118 1.17 0.82 -4.51
CA LEU A 118 0.56 -0.10 -5.48
C LEU A 118 -0.94 -0.32 -5.21
N PHE A 119 -1.33 -0.38 -3.93
CA PHE A 119 -2.71 -0.68 -3.52
C PHE A 119 -3.52 0.55 -3.11
N GLY A 120 -2.96 1.76 -3.23
CA GLY A 120 -3.63 2.99 -2.82
C GLY A 120 -3.87 3.08 -1.31
N LEU A 121 -3.00 2.45 -0.52
CA LEU A 121 -3.05 2.40 0.94
C LEU A 121 -2.18 3.50 1.56
N THR A 122 -2.35 3.69 2.86
CA THR A 122 -1.56 4.59 3.71
C THR A 122 -0.68 3.79 4.67
N ALA A 123 0.27 4.47 5.34
CA ALA A 123 1.14 3.82 6.33
C ALA A 123 0.43 3.17 7.55
N ALA A 124 -0.88 3.35 7.69
CA ALA A 124 -1.69 2.76 8.74
C ALA A 124 -2.17 1.33 8.44
N ASP A 125 -1.99 0.85 7.21
CA ASP A 125 -2.81 -0.25 6.71
C ASP A 125 -2.20 -1.63 6.89
N TRP A 126 -0.87 -1.81 6.84
CA TRP A 126 -0.28 -3.14 7.01
C TRP A 126 -0.24 -3.60 8.46
N GLU A 127 -0.60 -4.87 8.67
CA GLU A 127 -0.52 -5.55 9.95
C GLU A 127 0.61 -6.58 9.90
N THR A 128 1.35 -6.74 11.00
CA THR A 128 2.34 -7.82 11.13
C THR A 128 1.62 -9.15 11.29
N ILE A 129 2.09 -10.18 10.60
CA ILE A 129 1.59 -11.54 10.82
C ILE A 129 2.40 -12.16 11.97
N PRO A 130 1.77 -12.56 13.09
CA PRO A 130 2.50 -13.14 14.20
C PRO A 130 3.26 -14.41 13.80
N GLU A 131 4.56 -14.44 14.09
CA GLU A 131 5.36 -15.64 13.87
C GLU A 131 4.82 -16.82 14.68
N GLN A 132 4.75 -17.97 14.03
CA GLN A 132 4.36 -19.21 14.70
C GLN A 132 5.59 -19.90 15.30
N LYS A 133 5.49 -20.31 16.57
CA LYS A 133 6.55 -21.03 17.29
C LYS A 133 6.20 -22.51 17.48
N GLY A 134 7.23 -23.35 17.55
CA GLY A 134 7.11 -24.78 17.83
C GLY A 134 7.34 -25.70 16.61
N THR A 135 7.39 -27.01 16.87
CA THR A 135 7.78 -28.03 15.86
C THR A 135 6.79 -28.21 14.71
N ARG A 136 5.55 -27.74 14.88
CA ARG A 136 4.49 -27.75 13.87
C ARG A 136 4.16 -26.35 13.34
N ALA A 137 5.00 -25.36 13.62
CA ALA A 137 4.78 -23.99 13.15
C ALA A 137 4.81 -23.94 11.62
N HIS A 138 3.80 -23.29 11.04
CA HIS A 138 3.81 -22.99 9.62
C HIS A 138 4.59 -21.69 9.39
N PRO A 139 5.37 -21.57 8.30
CA PRO A 139 6.02 -20.32 7.98
C PRO A 139 4.97 -19.23 7.67
N THR A 140 5.19 -18.02 8.16
CA THR A 140 4.36 -16.85 7.87
C THR A 140 5.10 -15.88 6.95
N PHE A 141 4.33 -15.13 6.16
CA PHE A 141 4.81 -13.89 5.56
C PHE A 141 4.94 -12.83 6.66
N ASP A 142 5.56 -11.70 6.34
CA ASP A 142 5.89 -10.69 7.35
C ASP A 142 4.68 -9.80 7.66
N PHE A 143 3.92 -9.42 6.61
CA PHE A 143 2.79 -8.47 6.73
C PHE A 143 1.57 -8.89 5.93
N GLU A 144 0.38 -8.46 6.36
CA GLU A 144 -0.86 -8.64 5.62
C GLU A 144 -1.78 -7.42 5.61
N ARG A 145 -2.65 -7.38 4.60
CA ARG A 145 -3.76 -6.42 4.51
C ARG A 145 -4.94 -7.03 3.77
N THR A 146 -6.13 -6.84 4.33
CA THR A 146 -7.40 -7.02 3.61
C THR A 146 -7.72 -5.79 2.76
N LEU A 147 -7.84 -5.98 1.45
CA LEU A 147 -8.30 -5.01 0.47
C LEU A 147 -9.82 -5.14 0.31
N VAL A 148 -10.55 -4.10 0.69
CA VAL A 148 -12.01 -4.03 0.60
C VAL A 148 -12.40 -3.21 -0.62
N GLY A 149 -13.34 -3.73 -1.43
CA GLY A 149 -13.90 -3.00 -2.57
C GLY A 149 -12.98 -2.86 -3.79
N ILE A 150 -11.79 -3.49 -3.79
CA ILE A 150 -10.90 -3.54 -4.96
C ILE A 150 -11.31 -4.64 -5.93
N THR A 151 -11.86 -5.76 -5.44
CA THR A 151 -12.45 -6.80 -6.28
C THR A 151 -13.88 -7.09 -5.81
N ALA A 152 -14.60 -7.97 -6.52
CA ALA A 152 -15.94 -8.39 -6.13
C ALA A 152 -15.98 -9.11 -4.76
N GLN A 153 -14.82 -9.52 -4.23
CA GLN A 153 -14.66 -10.04 -2.87
C GLN A 153 -13.56 -9.28 -2.13
N ASN A 154 -13.55 -9.34 -0.80
CA ASN A 154 -12.38 -8.87 -0.06
C ASN A 154 -11.18 -9.74 -0.43
N ALA A 155 -10.05 -9.11 -0.75
CA ALA A 155 -8.81 -9.82 -1.09
C ALA A 155 -7.79 -9.65 0.03
N VAL A 156 -7.14 -10.73 0.46
CA VAL A 156 -6.05 -10.65 1.43
C VAL A 156 -4.73 -10.67 0.68
N VAL A 157 -3.92 -9.63 0.88
CA VAL A 157 -2.57 -9.54 0.33
C VAL A 157 -1.57 -9.72 1.45
N GLN A 158 -0.54 -10.54 1.20
CA GLN A 158 0.59 -10.71 2.11
C GLN A 158 1.90 -10.26 1.47
N ILE A 159 2.77 -9.66 2.26
CA ILE A 159 4.09 -9.18 1.85
C ILE A 159 5.16 -9.92 2.65
N GLU A 160 6.13 -10.50 1.94
CA GLU A 160 7.41 -10.93 2.50
C GLU A 160 8.44 -9.90 2.07
N ALA A 161 9.00 -9.17 3.03
CA ALA A 161 9.91 -8.07 2.79
C ALA A 161 11.34 -8.46 3.19
N LYS A 162 12.31 -8.08 2.37
CA LYS A 162 13.73 -8.31 2.63
C LYS A 162 14.52 -7.06 2.28
N GLY A 163 15.56 -6.79 3.06
CA GLY A 163 16.43 -5.64 2.85
C GLY A 163 17.90 -6.02 2.83
N SER A 164 18.71 -5.32 2.05
CA SER A 164 20.16 -5.50 1.99
C SER A 164 20.88 -4.21 1.65
N PHE A 165 21.93 -3.91 2.42
CA PHE A 165 22.89 -2.88 2.08
C PHE A 165 24.02 -3.54 1.29
N VAL A 166 24.18 -3.10 0.06
CA VAL A 166 25.12 -3.65 -0.93
C VAL A 166 26.08 -2.56 -1.38
N ARG A 167 27.19 -2.95 -2.00
CA ARG A 167 28.18 -1.97 -2.49
C ARG A 167 27.68 -1.22 -3.74
N ASP A 168 26.92 -1.91 -4.57
CA ASP A 168 26.38 -1.41 -5.83
C ASP A 168 25.11 -2.19 -6.15
N ASN A 169 23.95 -1.53 -6.18
CA ASN A 169 22.66 -2.16 -6.42
C ASN A 169 22.27 -2.23 -7.92
N THR A 170 23.14 -1.77 -8.81
CA THR A 170 22.97 -1.84 -10.27
C THR A 170 23.44 -3.18 -10.84
N VAL A 171 24.22 -3.93 -10.07
CA VAL A 171 24.74 -5.26 -10.45
C VAL A 171 24.08 -6.38 -9.65
N ASP A 172 24.21 -7.61 -10.14
CA ASP A 172 23.69 -8.80 -9.49
C ASP A 172 24.31 -9.05 -8.11
N GLN A 173 23.48 -9.01 -7.07
CA GLN A 173 23.91 -9.22 -5.69
C GLN A 173 23.53 -10.60 -5.16
N SER A 174 24.49 -11.30 -4.56
CA SER A 174 24.29 -12.64 -3.98
C SER A 174 23.25 -12.64 -2.85
N ALA A 175 23.17 -11.55 -2.08
CA ALA A 175 22.16 -11.34 -1.05
C ALA A 175 20.74 -11.28 -1.64
N VAL A 176 20.55 -10.55 -2.74
CA VAL A 176 19.26 -10.45 -3.43
C VAL A 176 18.83 -11.82 -3.98
N LYS A 177 19.76 -12.56 -4.61
CA LYS A 177 19.51 -13.95 -5.06
C LYS A 177 19.18 -14.90 -3.91
N ALA A 178 19.83 -14.74 -2.76
CA ALA A 178 19.53 -15.52 -1.56
C ALA A 178 18.11 -15.23 -1.03
N HIS A 179 17.74 -13.95 -0.95
CA HIS A 179 16.39 -13.52 -0.55
C HIS A 179 15.33 -14.08 -1.48
N ALA A 180 15.49 -13.93 -2.80
CA ALA A 180 14.54 -14.46 -3.78
C ALA A 180 14.34 -15.98 -3.63
N ARG A 181 15.43 -16.75 -3.46
CA ARG A 181 15.34 -18.20 -3.21
C ARG A 181 14.62 -18.51 -1.90
N ASN A 182 14.86 -17.74 -0.84
CA ASN A 182 14.21 -17.95 0.46
C ASN A 182 12.71 -17.66 0.40
N ILE A 183 12.32 -16.58 -0.27
CA ILE A 183 10.92 -16.21 -0.51
C ILE A 183 10.21 -17.31 -1.30
N SER A 184 10.82 -17.77 -2.40
CA SER A 184 10.27 -18.87 -3.20
C SER A 184 10.10 -20.15 -2.38
N LYS A 185 11.12 -20.55 -1.61
CA LYS A 185 11.03 -21.70 -0.69
C LYS A 185 9.92 -21.53 0.34
N LYS A 186 9.74 -20.33 0.91
CA LYS A 186 8.69 -20.02 1.89
C LYS A 186 7.31 -20.19 1.25
N LYS A 187 7.08 -19.62 0.07
CA LYS A 187 5.82 -19.78 -0.69
C LYS A 187 5.53 -21.24 -1.02
N SER A 188 6.51 -22.00 -1.52
CA SER A 188 6.32 -23.43 -1.80
C SER A 188 5.92 -24.23 -0.56
N LYS A 189 6.52 -23.94 0.61
CA LYS A 189 6.12 -24.57 1.88
C LYS A 189 4.68 -24.24 2.25
N ILE A 190 4.27 -22.98 2.13
CA ILE A 190 2.88 -22.54 2.38
C ILE A 190 1.91 -23.25 1.44
N THR A 191 2.20 -23.28 0.14
CA THR A 191 1.37 -23.98 -0.86
C THR A 191 1.21 -25.47 -0.52
N ASN A 192 2.28 -26.14 -0.08
CA ASN A 192 2.23 -27.56 0.28
C ASN A 192 1.43 -27.84 1.56
N ILE A 193 1.32 -26.87 2.48
CA ILE A 193 0.44 -26.97 3.65
C ILE A 193 -1.04 -26.89 3.22
N GLY A 194 -1.34 -26.14 2.17
CA GLY A 194 -2.67 -26.06 1.57
C GLY A 194 -3.74 -25.54 2.56
N ALA A 195 -4.88 -26.24 2.63
CA ALA A 195 -6.03 -25.81 3.43
C ALA A 195 -5.76 -25.73 4.94
N ALA A 196 -4.71 -26.39 5.44
CA ALA A 196 -4.31 -26.30 6.84
C ALA A 196 -3.57 -25.00 7.19
N TYR A 197 -3.26 -24.16 6.20
CA TYR A 197 -2.54 -22.91 6.44
C TYR A 197 -3.44 -21.89 7.15
N LYS A 198 -2.94 -21.32 8.25
CA LYS A 198 -3.75 -20.49 9.16
C LYS A 198 -3.95 -19.06 8.67
N HIS A 199 -3.12 -18.59 7.74
CA HIS A 199 -3.12 -17.22 7.22
C HIS A 199 -3.33 -17.22 5.70
N PRO A 200 -4.47 -17.73 5.20
CA PRO A 200 -4.69 -17.81 3.75
C PRO A 200 -4.68 -16.42 3.12
N ALA A 201 -3.98 -16.30 1.99
CA ALA A 201 -3.92 -15.07 1.19
C ALA A 201 -4.51 -15.27 -0.21
N THR A 202 -5.05 -14.21 -0.78
CA THR A 202 -5.41 -14.12 -2.20
C THR A 202 -4.14 -14.03 -3.04
N ALA A 203 -3.18 -13.22 -2.62
CA ALA A 203 -1.89 -13.05 -3.28
C ALA A 203 -0.78 -12.84 -2.25
N MET A 204 0.40 -13.40 -2.54
CA MET A 204 1.60 -13.28 -1.71
C MET A 204 2.69 -12.59 -2.54
N TYR A 205 3.21 -11.45 -2.11
CA TYR A 205 4.26 -10.70 -2.82
C TYR A 205 5.60 -10.85 -2.13
N GLY A 206 6.66 -11.04 -2.91
CA GLY A 206 8.03 -10.97 -2.41
C GLY A 206 8.63 -9.63 -2.79
N MET A 207 9.09 -8.84 -1.82
CA MET A 207 9.69 -7.53 -2.05
C MET A 207 11.12 -7.56 -1.52
N ILE A 208 12.10 -7.34 -2.40
CA ILE A 208 13.52 -7.36 -2.02
C ILE A 208 14.12 -6.00 -2.31
N VAL A 209 14.55 -5.31 -1.25
CA VAL A 209 15.15 -3.99 -1.35
C VAL A 209 16.67 -4.09 -1.23
N SER A 210 17.35 -3.51 -2.21
CA SER A 210 18.81 -3.36 -2.22
C SER A 210 19.18 -1.88 -2.29
N ILE A 211 19.89 -1.42 -1.27
CA ILE A 211 20.33 -0.03 -1.14
C ILE A 211 21.85 -0.01 -1.19
N ASP A 212 22.40 0.94 -1.93
CA ASP A 212 23.84 1.22 -1.96
C ASP A 212 24.11 2.69 -1.54
N PRO A 213 25.37 3.14 -1.49
CA PRO A 213 25.69 4.52 -1.10
C PRO A 213 25.36 5.61 -2.13
N THR A 214 25.02 5.28 -3.38
CA THR A 214 25.03 6.25 -4.50
C THR A 214 23.80 6.25 -5.39
N ASN A 215 23.25 5.09 -5.71
CA ASN A 215 22.17 4.92 -6.67
C ASN A 215 20.80 4.97 -6.00
N GLU A 216 19.75 5.14 -6.79
CA GLU A 216 18.39 5.06 -6.26
C GLU A 216 18.14 3.71 -5.57
N ALA A 217 17.39 3.72 -4.46
CA ALA A 217 17.04 2.49 -3.77
C ALA A 217 16.27 1.58 -4.73
N LYS A 218 16.70 0.32 -4.84
CA LYS A 218 16.07 -0.64 -5.74
C LYS A 218 15.18 -1.58 -4.96
N CYS A 219 13.92 -1.70 -5.36
CA CYS A 219 12.96 -2.67 -4.87
C CYS A 219 12.64 -3.66 -6.00
N ALA A 220 12.96 -4.94 -5.82
CA ALA A 220 12.62 -5.98 -6.77
C ALA A 220 11.34 -6.70 -6.32
N ASP A 221 10.32 -6.72 -7.17
CA ASP A 221 9.18 -7.62 -7.02
C ASP A 221 9.63 -9.04 -7.41
N SER A 222 9.93 -9.82 -6.38
CA SER A 222 10.29 -11.22 -6.48
C SER A 222 9.07 -12.11 -6.25
N THR A 223 7.94 -11.82 -6.90
CA THR A 223 6.76 -12.70 -6.86
C THR A 223 6.97 -13.93 -7.75
N PRO A 224 7.32 -15.13 -7.23
CA PRO A 224 7.43 -16.33 -8.04
C PRO A 224 6.07 -16.91 -8.43
N SER A 225 6.11 -17.81 -9.40
CA SER A 225 4.98 -18.60 -9.88
C SER A 225 4.51 -19.62 -8.85
N GLY A 226 3.20 -19.92 -8.84
CA GLY A 226 2.65 -21.10 -8.16
C GLY A 226 1.70 -20.88 -6.98
N HIS A 227 1.06 -19.71 -6.84
CA HIS A 227 -0.06 -19.61 -5.90
C HIS A 227 -1.32 -20.21 -6.53
N PRO A 228 -1.94 -21.26 -5.95
CA PRO A 228 -3.27 -21.68 -6.37
C PRO A 228 -4.26 -20.57 -6.03
N VAL A 229 -5.04 -20.15 -7.02
CA VAL A 229 -6.18 -19.27 -6.82
C VAL A 229 -7.21 -20.05 -6.02
N ARG A 230 -7.46 -19.66 -4.77
CA ARG A 230 -8.66 -20.09 -4.05
C ARG A 230 -9.46 -18.86 -3.67
N SER A 231 -10.69 -18.81 -4.18
CA SER A 231 -11.75 -17.96 -3.67
C SER A 231 -12.06 -18.39 -2.23
N HIS A 232 -11.38 -17.77 -1.27
CA HIS A 232 -11.81 -17.87 0.12
C HIS A 232 -12.64 -16.64 0.46
N LEU A 233 -13.90 -16.89 0.78
CA LEU A 233 -14.79 -15.93 1.43
C LEU A 233 -14.03 -15.38 2.65
N ALA A 234 -13.68 -14.10 2.56
CA ALA A 234 -12.88 -13.43 3.57
C ALA A 234 -13.53 -13.55 4.95
N ARG A 235 -12.74 -13.93 5.95
CA ARG A 235 -13.14 -13.75 7.36
C ARG A 235 -13.25 -12.26 7.63
N HIS A 236 -14.32 -11.89 8.34
CA HIS A 236 -14.56 -10.54 8.82
C HIS A 236 -13.45 -10.14 9.83
N SER A 237 -12.47 -9.35 9.41
CA SER A 237 -11.65 -8.60 10.37
C SER A 237 -12.43 -7.37 10.83
N ARG A 238 -12.68 -7.31 12.15
CA ARG A 238 -13.27 -6.16 12.84
C ARG A 238 -12.18 -5.11 13.08
N ALA A 239 -11.95 -4.25 12.10
CA ALA A 239 -11.39 -2.90 12.30
C ALA A 239 -11.57 -2.12 10.98
N ILE A 240 -12.73 -1.49 10.81
CA ILE A 240 -12.95 -0.54 9.73
C ILE A 240 -12.49 0.81 10.27
N TRP A 241 -11.26 1.21 9.97
CA TRP A 241 -10.89 2.62 10.09
C TRP A 241 -11.43 3.34 8.86
N PRO A 242 -12.22 4.43 9.03
CA PRO A 242 -12.57 5.26 7.89
C PRO A 242 -11.29 5.82 7.27
N PRO A 243 -11.23 6.00 5.93
CA PRO A 243 -10.08 6.63 5.30
C PRO A 243 -9.85 8.00 5.93
N VAL A 244 -8.61 8.25 6.39
CA VAL A 244 -8.21 9.57 6.90
C VAL A 244 -8.38 10.58 5.77
N PRO A 245 -9.15 11.67 5.95
CA PRO A 245 -9.32 12.69 4.92
C PRO A 245 -7.97 13.33 4.59
N ARG A 246 -7.62 13.38 3.30
CA ARG A 246 -6.47 14.16 2.84
C ARG A 246 -6.71 15.64 3.17
N PRO A 247 -5.70 16.40 3.65
CA PRO A 247 -5.78 17.85 3.66
C PRO A 247 -5.82 18.30 2.19
N SER A 248 -7.01 18.70 1.73
CA SER A 248 -7.18 19.25 0.39
C SER A 248 -6.61 20.66 0.37
N GLY A 249 -5.41 20.80 -0.19
CA GLY A 249 -4.88 22.10 -0.59
C GLY A 249 -5.75 22.69 -1.69
N ARG A 250 -6.26 23.90 -1.44
CA ARG A 250 -6.89 24.87 -2.35
C ARG A 250 -8.21 24.48 -3.01
N ALA A 251 -9.27 25.04 -2.43
CA ALA A 251 -10.51 25.37 -3.13
C ALA A 251 -10.21 26.24 -4.36
N VAL A 252 -10.69 25.81 -5.54
CA VAL A 252 -10.84 26.66 -6.73
C VAL A 252 -12.32 26.68 -7.09
N GLY A 253 -12.96 27.81 -6.80
CA GLY A 253 -14.12 28.35 -7.52
C GLY A 253 -15.37 27.49 -7.66
N ALA A 254 -16.19 27.41 -6.61
CA ALA A 254 -17.62 27.15 -6.77
C ALA A 254 -18.30 28.41 -7.33
N GLN A 255 -18.60 28.44 -8.63
CA GLN A 255 -19.52 29.43 -9.20
C GLN A 255 -20.93 28.83 -9.26
N ARG A 256 -21.84 29.43 -8.48
CA ARG A 256 -23.24 29.03 -8.32
C ARG A 256 -24.15 29.91 -9.18
N ARG A 257 -25.28 29.33 -9.64
CA ARG A 257 -26.56 29.91 -10.15
C ARG A 257 -26.78 29.62 -11.65
N ARG A 258 -27.93 29.17 -12.16
CA ARG A 258 -29.32 28.85 -11.71
C ARG A 258 -29.83 27.81 -12.75
N GLY A 259 -30.52 26.72 -12.42
CA GLY A 259 -31.93 26.71 -12.04
C GLY A 259 -32.85 26.68 -13.28
N GLY A 260 -33.23 25.50 -13.75
CA GLY A 260 -34.18 25.31 -14.86
C GLY A 260 -34.45 23.83 -15.17
N ILE A 261 -35.28 23.17 -14.35
CA ILE A 261 -35.94 21.90 -14.67
C ILE A 261 -37.43 22.23 -14.80
N VAL A 262 -38.05 21.87 -15.91
CA VAL A 262 -39.52 21.75 -16.01
C VAL A 262 -39.84 20.39 -16.62
N SER A 263 -40.66 19.64 -15.91
CA SER A 263 -41.12 18.27 -16.20
C SER A 263 -42.15 18.21 -17.33
N PRO A 264 -42.42 17.01 -17.91
CA PRO A 264 -43.40 16.81 -18.97
C PRO A 264 -44.77 16.35 -18.42
N GLY A 265 -45.86 16.76 -19.08
CA GLY A 265 -47.12 15.99 -19.07
C GLY A 265 -48.44 16.78 -19.14
N TRP A 266 -49.33 16.24 -19.99
CA TRP A 266 -50.81 16.30 -19.98
C TRP A 266 -51.56 17.34 -20.85
N LEU A 267 -52.08 16.80 -21.98
CA LEU A 267 -53.50 16.72 -22.44
C LEU A 267 -54.43 17.96 -22.51
N ALA A 268 -55.05 18.05 -23.70
CA ALA A 268 -56.47 18.35 -24.00
C ALA A 268 -56.95 19.81 -24.20
N SER A 269 -57.39 20.05 -25.45
CA SER A 269 -58.72 20.54 -25.87
C SER A 269 -59.31 21.86 -25.33
N SER A 270 -59.39 22.84 -26.25
CA SER A 270 -60.57 23.63 -26.70
C SER A 270 -61.69 24.10 -25.75
N ILE A 271 -62.22 25.30 -26.11
CA ILE A 271 -63.52 25.96 -25.76
C ILE A 271 -63.40 26.90 -24.53
N SER A 272 -63.42 28.24 -24.63
CA SER A 272 -64.40 29.25 -25.11
C SER A 272 -65.57 29.57 -24.14
N ALA A 273 -65.80 30.89 -23.97
CA ALA A 273 -66.85 31.62 -23.23
C ALA A 273 -66.79 31.55 -21.68
N SER A 274 -66.61 32.63 -20.93
CA SER A 274 -67.35 33.90 -20.76
C SER A 274 -68.49 33.82 -19.73
N VAL A 275 -68.59 34.89 -18.93
CA VAL A 275 -69.72 35.36 -18.08
C VAL A 275 -69.65 35.08 -16.55
N CYS A 276 -69.33 36.18 -15.85
CA CYS A 276 -69.92 36.78 -14.63
C CYS A 276 -70.63 35.94 -13.55
N ALA A 277 -70.21 36.15 -12.30
CA ALA A 277 -70.99 36.63 -11.14
C ALA A 277 -70.03 36.75 -9.92
N LEU A 278 -69.61 37.93 -9.47
CA LEU A 278 -70.24 38.77 -8.43
C LEU A 278 -70.83 37.98 -7.24
N ILE A 279 -70.26 38.19 -6.05
CA ILE A 279 -70.93 38.64 -4.80
C ILE A 279 -69.89 38.64 -3.65
N HIS A 280 -69.52 39.86 -3.22
CA HIS A 280 -69.08 40.24 -1.86
C HIS A 280 -70.27 40.14 -0.88
N PRO A 281 -70.18 40.37 0.45
CA PRO A 281 -69.05 40.80 1.30
C PRO A 281 -68.92 39.90 2.55
N SER A 282 -67.99 40.13 3.47
CA SER A 282 -68.23 40.89 4.72
C SER A 282 -66.92 41.12 5.46
N ASP A 283 -66.82 42.35 5.98
CA ASP A 283 -65.96 42.95 7.01
C ASP A 283 -64.44 43.04 6.82
#